data_AF-A0A431MNF7-F1
#
_entry.id   AF-A0A431MNF7-F1
#
_cell.length_a   1.000
_cell.length_b   1.000
_cell.length_c   1.000
_cell.angle_alpha   90.00
_cell.angle_beta   90.00
_cell.angle_gamma   90.00
#
_symmetry.space_group_name_H-M   'P 1'
#
loop_
_entity.id
_entity.type
_entity.pdbx_description
1 polymer ?
#
loop_
_entity_poly.entity_id
_entity_poly.type
_entity_poly.pdbx_seq_one_letter_code
_entity_poly.pdbx_strand_id
1 'polypeptide(L)'
;MKQRIRISLPGQTLELRDSQGALLARYAVSTAARGAGEQRGSYQTPRGRHIVRAKIGAGHPANTVFVRRRPTGEIWTPALGAQFPDRDWILTRILWLSGTEPGFNRLGQADTMRRYIYIHGTPEVTTLGQPGSHGCVRMDNGQLIELFDRVAVQTPVNIVEFSLESGAWGDLASAAFPLREQVFIREQGVPVDMELDEFDAVSRHVLARGPDGAPIGTGRLLPDGHIGRLAVLPEWRGKGVGQALIDQLLDEASAAGLSLLVLNAQIQAADFYRRFGFAESGPEFLEAGIPHIQMTRNT
;
A
#
# COMPACT_ATOMS: atom_id res chain seq x y z
N MET A 1 15.74 -0.52 11.59
CA MET A 1 14.72 0.28 10.88
C MET A 1 13.58 -0.63 10.46
N LYS A 2 12.32 -0.27 10.71
CA LYS A 2 11.18 -1.18 10.43
C LYS A 2 10.65 -0.91 9.03
N GLN A 3 10.99 -1.80 8.10
CA GLN A 3 10.36 -1.87 6.78
C GLN A 3 8.86 -2.18 6.91
N ARG A 4 8.10 -1.89 5.86
CA ARG A 4 6.67 -2.22 5.75
C ARG A 4 6.31 -2.69 4.35
N ILE A 5 5.26 -3.50 4.28
CA ILE A 5 4.70 -4.01 3.04
C ILE A 5 3.35 -3.32 2.77
N ARG A 6 3.12 -2.92 1.52
CA ARG A 6 1.79 -2.59 1.00
C ARG A 6 1.42 -3.56 -0.12
N ILE A 7 0.25 -4.17 -0.06
CA ILE A 7 -0.31 -5.00 -1.12
C ILE A 7 -1.51 -4.28 -1.70
N SER A 8 -1.47 -3.98 -3.00
CA SER A 8 -2.58 -3.40 -3.74
C SER A 8 -3.38 -4.51 -4.40
N LEU A 9 -4.63 -4.69 -3.99
CA LEU A 9 -5.56 -5.60 -4.65
C LEU A 9 -5.88 -5.16 -6.08
N PRO A 10 -6.29 -3.90 -6.37
CA PRO A 10 -6.55 -3.52 -7.77
C PRO A 10 -5.29 -3.55 -8.64
N GLY A 11 -4.13 -3.20 -8.08
CA GLY A 11 -2.87 -3.22 -8.81
C GLY A 11 -2.21 -4.58 -8.93
N GLN A 12 -2.64 -5.57 -8.14
CA GLN A 12 -1.98 -6.88 -8.03
C GLN A 12 -0.47 -6.75 -7.80
N THR A 13 -0.09 -5.82 -6.92
CA THR A 13 1.32 -5.54 -6.58
C THR A 13 1.58 -5.63 -5.08
N LEU A 14 2.81 -5.97 -4.74
CA LEU A 14 3.37 -5.87 -3.39
C LEU A 14 4.55 -4.90 -3.43
N GLU A 15 4.54 -3.90 -2.57
CA GLU A 15 5.61 -2.93 -2.39
C GLU A 15 6.27 -3.12 -1.02
N LEU A 16 7.60 -3.23 -1.00
CA LEU A 16 8.40 -3.18 0.21
C LEU A 16 8.99 -1.77 0.34
N ARG A 17 8.71 -1.10 1.45
CA ARG A 17 9.22 0.24 1.76
C ARG A 17 10.00 0.25 3.06
N ASP A 18 10.93 1.18 3.20
CA ASP A 18 11.62 1.42 4.46
C ASP A 18 10.74 2.18 5.48
N SER A 19 11.34 2.59 6.61
CA SER A 19 10.62 3.33 7.64
C SER A 19 10.29 4.78 7.27
N GLN A 20 10.96 5.37 6.27
CA GLN A 20 10.75 6.74 5.81
C GLN A 20 9.90 6.81 4.53
N GLY A 21 9.49 5.66 3.99
CA GLY A 21 8.62 5.54 2.83
C GLY A 21 9.34 5.30 1.51
N ALA A 22 10.67 5.20 1.49
CA ALA A 22 11.40 4.92 0.26
C ALA A 22 11.07 3.52 -0.28
N LEU A 23 10.82 3.41 -1.58
CA LEU A 23 10.55 2.14 -2.26
C LEU A 23 11.82 1.31 -2.36
N LEU A 24 11.82 0.14 -1.73
CA LEU A 24 12.95 -0.80 -1.75
C LEU A 24 12.79 -1.87 -2.82
N ALA A 25 11.55 -2.32 -3.06
CA ALA A 25 11.22 -3.30 -4.09
C ALA A 25 9.73 -3.27 -4.41
N ARG A 26 9.37 -3.66 -5.65
CA ARG A 26 8.00 -3.87 -6.12
C ARG A 26 7.91 -5.21 -6.83
N TYR A 27 6.89 -5.99 -6.49
CA TYR A 27 6.66 -7.33 -7.03
C TYR A 27 5.25 -7.46 -7.59
N ALA A 28 5.09 -8.22 -8.67
CA ALA A 28 3.78 -8.68 -9.12
C ALA A 28 3.29 -9.78 -8.19
N VAL A 29 2.00 -9.75 -7.84
CA VAL A 29 1.37 -10.77 -7.00
C VAL A 29 0.06 -11.23 -7.62
N SER A 30 -0.49 -12.33 -7.09
CA SER A 30 -1.86 -12.75 -7.40
C SER A 30 -2.64 -12.94 -6.10
N THR A 31 -3.67 -12.13 -5.91
CA THR A 31 -4.58 -12.22 -4.76
C THR A 31 -5.82 -13.05 -5.11
N ALA A 32 -6.80 -13.10 -4.22
CA ALA A 32 -7.96 -13.95 -4.40
C ALA A 32 -8.79 -13.58 -5.64
N ALA A 33 -9.19 -14.60 -6.42
CA ALA A 33 -10.10 -14.42 -7.54
C ALA A 33 -11.48 -13.90 -7.10
N ARG A 34 -11.89 -14.18 -5.86
CA ARG A 34 -13.15 -13.71 -5.27
C ARG A 34 -13.09 -12.27 -4.72
N GLY A 35 -12.00 -11.55 -4.98
CA GLY A 35 -11.79 -10.19 -4.49
C GLY A 35 -11.47 -10.12 -3.01
N ALA A 36 -11.89 -9.03 -2.38
CA ALA A 36 -11.54 -8.71 -1.00
C ALA A 36 -12.61 -9.14 0.01
N GLY A 37 -12.19 -9.59 1.19
CA GLY A 37 -13.11 -9.96 2.25
C GLY A 37 -12.48 -10.73 3.40
N GLU A 38 -13.02 -10.52 4.59
CA GLU A 38 -12.40 -10.93 5.84
C GLU A 38 -13.04 -12.19 6.45
N GLN A 39 -14.26 -12.54 6.01
CA GLN A 39 -15.07 -13.61 6.59
C GLN A 39 -14.47 -15.01 6.37
N ARG A 40 -14.58 -15.86 7.38
CA ARG A 40 -14.20 -17.27 7.31
C ARG A 40 -14.98 -17.98 6.20
N GLY A 41 -14.28 -18.78 5.39
CA GLY A 41 -14.88 -19.51 4.27
C GLY A 41 -15.22 -18.65 3.05
N SER A 42 -14.87 -17.36 3.02
CA SER A 42 -15.13 -16.51 1.85
C SER A 42 -14.22 -16.80 0.66
N TYR A 43 -13.02 -17.34 0.91
CA TYR A 43 -11.93 -17.48 -0.08
C TYR A 43 -11.51 -16.15 -0.72
N GLN A 44 -11.72 -15.04 0.00
CA GLN A 44 -11.34 -13.68 -0.40
C GLN A 44 -10.07 -13.23 0.33
N THR A 45 -9.35 -12.25 -0.22
CA THR A 45 -8.15 -11.70 0.44
C THR A 45 -8.58 -10.69 1.51
N PRO A 46 -8.17 -10.83 2.78
CA PRO A 46 -8.56 -9.88 3.82
C PRO A 46 -7.88 -8.52 3.61
N ARG A 47 -8.59 -7.43 3.90
CA ARG A 47 -8.07 -6.07 3.83
C ARG A 47 -7.53 -5.59 5.18
N GLY A 48 -6.89 -4.44 5.12
CA GLY A 48 -6.47 -3.67 6.29
C GLY A 48 -5.09 -4.05 6.81
N ARG A 49 -4.87 -3.71 8.08
CA ARG A 49 -3.58 -3.80 8.75
C ARG A 49 -3.32 -5.20 9.29
N HIS A 50 -2.16 -5.70 8.91
CA HIS A 50 -1.63 -7.01 9.26
C HIS A 50 -0.18 -6.89 9.71
N ILE A 51 0.35 -8.00 10.19
CA ILE A 51 1.78 -8.20 10.42
C ILE A 51 2.22 -9.56 9.85
N VAL A 52 3.49 -9.66 9.48
CA VAL A 52 4.16 -10.96 9.30
C VAL A 52 4.27 -11.62 10.67
N ARG A 53 3.39 -12.58 10.96
CA ARG A 53 3.33 -13.26 12.26
C ARG A 53 4.38 -14.35 12.42
N ALA A 54 4.68 -15.04 11.33
CA ALA A 54 5.66 -16.10 11.27
C ALA A 54 6.26 -16.21 9.86
N LYS A 55 7.50 -16.69 9.81
CA LYS A 55 8.26 -16.99 8.60
C LYS A 55 8.55 -18.48 8.58
N ILE A 56 8.14 -19.20 7.54
CA ILE A 56 8.30 -20.64 7.42
C ILE A 56 8.97 -20.97 6.09
N GLY A 57 9.85 -21.97 6.10
CA GLY A 57 10.58 -22.43 4.92
C GLY A 57 12.02 -21.94 4.83
N ALA A 58 12.53 -21.22 5.82
CA ALA A 58 13.95 -20.83 5.86
C ALA A 58 14.86 -22.07 5.71
N GLY A 59 15.88 -21.97 4.85
CA GLY A 59 16.82 -23.06 4.58
C GLY A 59 16.29 -24.18 3.66
N HIS A 60 15.00 -24.22 3.33
CA HIS A 60 14.49 -25.19 2.37
C HIS A 60 14.77 -24.75 0.91
N PRO A 61 14.92 -25.69 -0.04
CA PRO A 61 15.07 -25.37 -1.47
C PRO A 61 13.89 -24.57 -2.03
N ALA A 62 14.14 -23.85 -3.13
CA ALA A 62 13.05 -23.31 -3.96
C ALA A 62 12.13 -24.44 -4.44
N ASN A 63 10.86 -24.13 -4.69
CA ASN A 63 9.81 -25.07 -5.07
C ASN A 63 9.44 -26.12 -4.01
N THR A 64 9.98 -26.05 -2.78
CA THR A 64 9.55 -26.93 -1.68
C THR A 64 8.03 -26.81 -1.46
N VAL A 65 7.34 -27.94 -1.44
CA VAL A 65 5.89 -27.98 -1.24
C VAL A 65 5.54 -27.99 0.25
N PHE A 66 4.59 -27.15 0.65
CA PHE A 66 4.10 -27.09 2.02
C PHE A 66 2.63 -27.52 2.13
N VAL A 67 2.33 -28.33 3.14
CA VAL A 67 0.96 -28.66 3.55
C VAL A 67 0.83 -28.38 5.04
N ARG A 68 -0.20 -27.63 5.43
CA ARG A 68 -0.41 -27.21 6.84
C ARG A 68 0.84 -26.58 7.47
N ARG A 69 1.62 -25.82 6.67
CA ARG A 69 2.87 -25.14 7.05
C ARG A 69 4.05 -26.08 7.39
N ARG A 70 3.99 -27.34 6.96
CA ARG A 70 5.09 -28.30 7.08
C ARG A 70 5.59 -28.66 5.67
N PRO A 71 6.92 -28.73 5.46
CA PRO A 71 7.45 -29.22 4.18
C PRO A 71 7.01 -30.68 4.01
N THR A 72 6.57 -31.05 2.81
CA THR A 72 6.12 -32.43 2.55
C THR A 72 7.26 -33.37 2.17
N GLY A 73 8.43 -32.81 1.84
CA GLY A 73 9.53 -33.52 1.19
C GLY A 73 9.46 -33.49 -0.34
N GLU A 74 8.33 -33.06 -0.92
CA GLU A 74 8.20 -32.84 -2.36
C GLU A 74 8.84 -31.51 -2.78
N ILE A 75 9.48 -31.51 -3.95
CA ILE A 75 9.85 -30.31 -4.70
C ILE A 75 8.93 -30.24 -5.92
N TRP A 76 8.24 -29.11 -6.10
CA TRP A 76 7.35 -28.92 -7.23
C TRP A 76 8.12 -28.92 -8.56
N THR A 77 7.56 -29.60 -9.54
CA THR A 77 8.01 -29.61 -10.94
C THR A 77 6.78 -29.52 -11.85
N PRO A 78 6.93 -29.11 -13.12
CA PRO A 78 5.82 -29.12 -14.08
C PRO A 78 5.13 -30.48 -14.21
N ALA A 79 5.91 -31.57 -14.17
CA ALA A 79 5.37 -32.93 -14.23
C ALA A 79 4.50 -33.26 -12.99
N LEU A 80 4.93 -32.85 -11.79
CA LEU A 80 4.14 -33.01 -10.58
C LEU A 80 2.88 -32.13 -10.59
N GLY A 81 3.00 -30.90 -11.11
CA GLY A 81 1.87 -30.00 -11.32
C GLY A 81 0.81 -30.61 -12.25
N ALA A 82 1.23 -31.21 -13.36
CA ALA A 82 0.34 -31.85 -14.32
C ALA A 82 -0.39 -33.08 -13.75
N GLN A 83 0.21 -33.78 -12.78
CA GLN A 83 -0.43 -34.91 -12.09
C GLN A 83 -1.56 -34.47 -11.15
N PHE A 84 -1.47 -33.25 -10.59
CA PHE A 84 -2.44 -32.71 -9.64
C PHE A 84 -2.86 -31.28 -10.03
N PRO A 85 -3.58 -31.12 -11.15
CA PRO A 85 -3.89 -29.79 -11.71
C PRO A 85 -4.74 -28.92 -10.78
N ASP A 86 -5.58 -29.53 -9.94
CA ASP A 86 -6.49 -28.82 -9.03
C ASP A 86 -5.89 -28.58 -7.63
N ARG A 87 -4.65 -29.01 -7.37
CA ARG A 87 -4.00 -28.82 -6.07
C ARG A 87 -3.63 -27.36 -5.89
N ASP A 88 -4.05 -26.75 -4.78
CA ASP A 88 -3.57 -25.42 -4.39
C ASP A 88 -2.16 -25.51 -3.82
N TRP A 89 -1.19 -25.11 -4.64
CA TRP A 89 0.23 -25.24 -4.34
C TRP A 89 0.72 -24.08 -3.45
N ILE A 90 1.26 -24.41 -2.28
CA ILE A 90 1.98 -23.48 -1.41
C ILE A 90 3.46 -23.83 -1.48
N LEU A 91 4.24 -23.01 -2.19
CA LEU A 91 5.63 -23.31 -2.50
C LEU A 91 6.63 -22.41 -1.77
N THR A 92 7.86 -22.90 -1.67
CA THR A 92 9.10 -22.14 -1.41
C THR A 92 9.20 -21.53 -0.02
N ARG A 93 8.39 -20.52 0.31
CA ARG A 93 8.35 -19.87 1.62
C ARG A 93 6.91 -19.53 1.98
N ILE A 94 6.67 -19.29 3.26
CA ILE A 94 5.40 -18.79 3.77
C ILE A 94 5.70 -17.61 4.71
N LEU A 95 5.15 -16.44 4.38
CA LEU A 95 4.96 -15.35 5.33
C LEU A 95 3.51 -15.42 5.83
N TRP A 96 3.33 -15.89 7.07
CA TRP A 96 2.00 -16.05 7.64
C TRP A 96 1.51 -14.73 8.20
N LEU A 97 0.37 -14.26 7.70
CA LEU A 97 -0.19 -12.98 8.10
C LEU A 97 -1.12 -13.13 9.32
N SER A 98 -1.11 -12.12 10.18
CA SER A 98 -2.09 -11.95 11.25
C SER A 98 -2.66 -10.54 11.17
N GLY A 99 -4.00 -10.43 11.16
CA GLY A 99 -4.68 -9.15 11.21
C GLY A 99 -4.45 -8.47 12.55
N THR A 100 -4.52 -7.14 12.55
CA THR A 100 -4.29 -6.30 13.74
C THR A 100 -5.53 -5.53 14.17
N GLU A 101 -6.66 -5.72 13.49
CA GLU A 101 -7.88 -4.93 13.66
C GLU A 101 -9.03 -5.82 14.17
N PRO A 102 -9.29 -5.85 15.50
CA PRO A 102 -10.36 -6.65 16.08
C PRO A 102 -11.71 -6.39 15.44
N GLY A 103 -12.44 -7.46 15.11
CA GLY A 103 -13.75 -7.38 14.47
C GLY A 103 -13.73 -7.09 12.97
N PHE A 104 -12.56 -6.75 12.41
CA PHE A 104 -12.38 -6.53 10.98
C PHE A 104 -11.54 -7.63 10.32
N ASN A 105 -10.28 -7.81 10.72
CA ASN A 105 -9.39 -8.87 10.19
C ASN A 105 -8.71 -9.70 11.31
N ARG A 106 -9.12 -9.48 12.57
CA ARG A 106 -8.65 -10.18 13.75
C ARG A 106 -9.80 -10.61 14.65
N LEU A 107 -9.72 -11.83 15.18
CA LEU A 107 -10.72 -12.46 16.07
C LEU A 107 -12.07 -12.74 15.39
N GLY A 108 -12.91 -13.53 16.07
CA GLY A 108 -14.26 -13.87 15.59
C GLY A 108 -14.27 -14.66 14.27
N GLN A 109 -15.24 -14.35 13.41
CA GLN A 109 -15.36 -14.93 12.06
C GLN A 109 -14.45 -14.25 11.04
N ALA A 110 -13.88 -13.10 11.38
CA ALA A 110 -13.08 -12.28 10.49
C ALA A 110 -11.61 -12.26 10.98
N ASP A 111 -10.96 -13.43 10.99
CA ASP A 111 -9.60 -13.61 11.52
C ASP A 111 -8.65 -14.13 10.44
N THR A 112 -7.75 -13.27 9.96
CA THR A 112 -6.79 -13.58 8.90
C THR A 112 -5.89 -14.77 9.25
N MET A 113 -5.44 -14.88 10.50
CA MET A 113 -4.49 -15.92 10.90
C MET A 113 -5.19 -17.29 10.93
N ARG A 114 -6.40 -17.36 11.50
CA ARG A 114 -7.24 -18.57 11.54
C ARG A 114 -7.73 -18.98 10.15
N ARG A 115 -7.81 -18.04 9.22
CA ARG A 115 -8.09 -18.28 7.78
C ARG A 115 -6.86 -18.74 6.99
N TYR A 116 -5.69 -18.85 7.62
CA TYR A 116 -4.47 -19.37 7.00
C TYR A 116 -4.01 -18.56 5.78
N ILE A 117 -4.15 -17.23 5.84
CA ILE A 117 -3.74 -16.33 4.76
C ILE A 117 -2.23 -16.14 4.79
N TYR A 118 -1.59 -16.39 3.65
CA TYR A 118 -0.14 -16.34 3.48
C TYR A 118 0.26 -15.44 2.33
N ILE A 119 1.50 -14.96 2.38
CA ILE A 119 2.26 -14.65 1.18
C ILE A 119 3.15 -15.87 0.90
N HIS A 120 3.02 -16.48 -0.28
CA HIS A 120 3.72 -17.73 -0.59
C HIS A 120 4.05 -17.89 -2.08
N GLY A 121 4.93 -18.87 -2.37
CA GLY A 121 5.40 -19.15 -3.71
C GLY A 121 4.36 -19.92 -4.50
N THR A 122 4.39 -19.78 -5.83
CA THR A 122 3.42 -20.38 -6.76
C THR A 122 4.12 -21.17 -7.87
N PRO A 123 3.46 -22.14 -8.51
CA PRO A 123 4.01 -22.80 -9.71
C PRO A 123 4.45 -21.79 -10.77
N GLU A 124 5.56 -22.05 -11.47
CA GLU A 124 6.10 -21.14 -12.50
C GLU A 124 5.11 -20.87 -13.65
N VAL A 125 4.19 -21.80 -13.89
CA VAL A 125 3.10 -21.68 -14.89
C VAL A 125 1.99 -20.71 -14.46
N THR A 126 2.03 -20.19 -13.24
CA THR A 126 1.02 -19.27 -12.72
C THR A 126 1.25 -17.87 -13.30
N THR A 127 0.26 -17.34 -14.03
CA THR A 127 0.28 -15.93 -14.44
C THR A 127 0.05 -15.02 -13.23
N LEU A 128 1.07 -14.25 -12.85
CA LEU A 128 1.01 -13.23 -11.80
C LEU A 128 0.52 -11.88 -12.35
N GLY A 129 0.15 -10.96 -11.45
CA GLY A 129 -0.38 -9.64 -11.83
C GLY A 129 -1.89 -9.62 -12.08
N GLN A 130 -2.58 -10.73 -11.78
CA GLN A 130 -4.03 -10.86 -11.87
C GLN A 130 -4.58 -11.66 -10.67
N PRO A 131 -5.84 -11.42 -10.26
CA PRO A 131 -6.50 -12.26 -9.25
C PRO A 131 -6.55 -13.73 -9.68
N GLY A 132 -6.25 -14.65 -8.77
CA GLY A 132 -6.23 -16.09 -9.08
C GLY A 132 -6.09 -17.04 -7.89
N SER A 133 -5.93 -16.54 -6.67
CA SER A 133 -5.78 -17.38 -5.47
C SER A 133 -7.12 -17.68 -4.77
N HIS A 134 -7.07 -18.50 -3.71
CA HIS A 134 -8.19 -18.79 -2.80
C HIS A 134 -8.15 -18.00 -1.48
N GLY A 135 -7.55 -16.81 -1.47
CA GLY A 135 -7.45 -15.94 -0.29
C GLY A 135 -6.03 -15.48 0.02
N CYS A 136 -5.04 -16.29 -0.34
CA CYS A 136 -3.62 -15.98 -0.13
C CYS A 136 -3.08 -14.98 -1.17
N VAL A 137 -1.84 -14.53 -0.97
CA VAL A 137 -1.10 -13.70 -1.91
C VAL A 137 0.02 -14.55 -2.51
N ARG A 138 -0.10 -14.86 -3.79
CA ARG A 138 0.88 -15.65 -4.54
C ARG A 138 1.97 -14.75 -5.09
N MET A 139 3.21 -15.24 -5.05
CA MET A 139 4.40 -14.57 -5.56
C MET A 139 5.26 -15.55 -6.37
N ASP A 140 6.09 -15.00 -7.24
CA ASP A 140 7.20 -15.74 -7.84
C ASP A 140 8.12 -16.31 -6.74
N ASN A 141 8.68 -17.50 -6.97
CA ASN A 141 9.47 -18.21 -5.97
C ASN A 141 10.80 -17.50 -5.66
N GLY A 142 11.48 -16.96 -6.67
CA GLY A 142 12.75 -16.24 -6.49
C GLY A 142 12.54 -14.93 -5.76
N GLN A 143 11.56 -14.14 -6.22
CA GLN A 143 11.18 -12.88 -5.59
C GLN A 143 10.67 -13.06 -4.15
N LEU A 144 9.98 -14.16 -3.87
CA LEU A 144 9.56 -14.47 -2.51
C LEU A 144 10.72 -14.81 -1.59
N ILE A 145 11.75 -15.52 -2.07
CA ILE A 145 12.97 -15.78 -1.27
C ILE A 145 13.61 -14.44 -0.91
N GLU A 146 13.75 -13.55 -1.89
CA GLU A 146 14.30 -12.22 -1.68
C GLU A 146 13.49 -11.41 -0.64
N LEU A 147 12.17 -11.33 -0.80
CA LEU A 147 11.28 -10.67 0.17
C LEU A 147 11.40 -11.31 1.55
N PHE A 148 11.42 -12.64 1.60
CA PHE A 148 11.53 -13.40 2.84
C PHE A 148 12.81 -13.05 3.59
N ASP A 149 13.95 -12.90 2.90
CA ASP A 149 15.22 -12.59 3.55
C ASP A 149 15.30 -11.12 4.01
N ARG A 150 14.63 -10.19 3.30
CA ARG A 150 14.58 -8.77 3.67
C ARG A 150 13.71 -8.49 4.90
N VAL A 151 12.58 -9.18 5.06
CA VAL A 151 11.57 -8.82 6.08
C VAL A 151 11.70 -9.60 7.38
N ALA A 152 11.30 -8.97 8.48
CA ALA A 152 11.30 -9.57 9.81
C ALA A 152 9.90 -10.05 10.22
N VAL A 153 9.84 -10.93 11.22
CA VAL A 153 8.59 -11.10 11.98
C VAL A 153 8.22 -9.75 12.61
N GLN A 154 6.92 -9.46 12.67
CA GLN A 154 6.36 -8.14 13.00
C GLN A 154 6.49 -7.05 11.92
N THR A 155 7.03 -7.35 10.72
CA THR A 155 6.94 -6.40 9.60
C THR A 155 5.47 -6.07 9.33
N PRO A 156 5.06 -4.78 9.38
CA PRO A 156 3.71 -4.37 9.07
C PRO A 156 3.36 -4.67 7.61
N VAL A 157 2.13 -5.10 7.38
CA VAL A 157 1.58 -5.37 6.05
C VAL A 157 0.24 -4.66 5.95
N ASN A 158 0.03 -3.82 4.94
CA ASN A 158 -1.27 -3.21 4.68
C ASN A 158 -1.81 -3.74 3.35
N ILE A 159 -2.99 -4.36 3.38
CA ILE A 159 -3.66 -4.86 2.17
C ILE A 159 -4.78 -3.88 1.83
N VAL A 160 -4.68 -3.24 0.66
CA VAL A 160 -5.56 -2.13 0.27
C VAL A 160 -6.34 -2.43 -0.99
N GLU A 161 -7.54 -1.87 -1.08
CA GLU A 161 -8.48 -2.05 -2.20
C GLU A 161 -8.59 -0.80 -3.08
N PHE A 162 -7.63 0.13 -2.97
CA PHE A 162 -7.57 1.35 -3.78
C PHE A 162 -6.31 1.35 -4.64
N SER A 163 -6.40 1.98 -5.81
CA SER A 163 -5.27 2.23 -6.71
C SER A 163 -4.75 3.65 -6.56
N LEU A 164 -3.54 3.87 -7.08
CA LEU A 164 -2.95 5.19 -7.22
C LEU A 164 -2.64 5.42 -8.69
N GLU A 165 -2.83 6.64 -9.16
CA GLU A 165 -2.34 7.13 -10.43
C GLU A 165 -1.64 8.47 -10.23
N SER A 166 -0.70 8.78 -11.12
CA SER A 166 0.05 10.03 -11.09
C SER A 166 0.12 10.62 -12.49
N GLY A 167 -0.07 11.93 -12.61
CA GLY A 167 -0.28 12.56 -13.89
C GLY A 167 -0.23 14.08 -13.84
N ALA A 168 -0.34 14.70 -15.01
CA ALA A 168 -0.48 16.14 -15.11
C ALA A 168 -1.89 16.58 -14.70
N TRP A 169 -2.07 17.87 -14.40
CA TRP A 169 -3.38 18.40 -14.04
C TRP A 169 -4.43 18.17 -15.12
N GLY A 170 -4.08 18.33 -16.40
CA GLY A 170 -5.00 18.11 -17.52
C GLY A 170 -5.64 16.71 -17.54
N ASP A 171 -4.94 15.70 -17.02
CA ASP A 171 -5.43 14.32 -16.99
C ASP A 171 -6.30 14.05 -15.76
N LEU A 172 -5.97 14.66 -14.62
CA LEU A 172 -6.54 14.30 -13.31
C LEU A 172 -7.52 15.32 -12.74
N ALA A 173 -7.56 16.56 -13.27
CA ALA A 173 -8.34 17.67 -12.72
C ALA A 173 -9.83 17.34 -12.54
N SER A 174 -10.44 16.67 -13.54
CA SER A 174 -11.86 16.34 -13.53
C SER A 174 -12.27 15.46 -12.34
N ALA A 175 -11.33 14.67 -11.80
CA ALA A 175 -11.56 13.82 -10.64
C ALA A 175 -10.97 14.43 -9.34
N ALA A 176 -9.81 15.09 -9.42
CA ALA A 176 -9.12 15.65 -8.27
C ALA A 176 -9.82 16.91 -7.72
N PHE A 177 -10.32 17.79 -8.60
CA PHE A 177 -10.90 19.07 -8.18
C PHE A 177 -12.19 18.90 -7.35
N PRO A 178 -13.20 18.08 -7.75
CA PRO A 178 -14.38 17.88 -6.91
C PRO A 178 -14.06 17.31 -5.52
N LEU A 179 -13.03 16.46 -5.43
CA LEU A 179 -12.55 15.94 -4.16
C LEU A 179 -11.91 17.04 -3.30
N ARG A 180 -11.07 17.88 -3.90
CA ARG A 180 -10.46 19.04 -3.23
C ARG A 180 -11.52 20.02 -2.75
N GLU A 181 -12.53 20.32 -3.57
CA GLU A 181 -13.66 21.16 -3.18
C GLU A 181 -14.40 20.57 -1.97
N GLN A 182 -14.67 19.26 -1.96
CA GLN A 182 -15.34 18.62 -0.84
C GLN A 182 -14.54 18.72 0.47
N VAL A 183 -13.21 18.56 0.42
CA VAL A 183 -12.37 18.54 1.64
C VAL A 183 -11.92 19.94 2.08
N PHE A 184 -11.42 20.76 1.16
CA PHE A 184 -10.87 22.07 1.52
C PHE A 184 -11.96 23.14 1.64
N ILE A 185 -12.87 23.23 0.67
CA ILE A 185 -13.91 24.26 0.69
C ILE A 185 -15.06 23.86 1.62
N ARG A 186 -15.70 22.71 1.35
CA ARG A 186 -16.95 22.34 2.07
C ARG A 186 -16.71 21.88 3.50
N GLU A 187 -15.64 21.12 3.75
CA GLU A 187 -15.33 20.60 5.09
C GLU A 187 -14.47 21.57 5.91
N GLN A 188 -13.41 22.14 5.34
CA GLN A 188 -12.47 22.99 6.09
C GLN A 188 -12.76 24.50 5.99
N GLY A 189 -13.65 24.92 5.09
CA GLY A 189 -14.01 26.33 4.94
C GLY A 189 -12.95 27.19 4.26
N VAL A 190 -12.05 26.59 3.48
CA VAL A 190 -11.07 27.33 2.66
C VAL A 190 -11.82 28.16 1.60
N PRO A 191 -11.47 29.45 1.40
CA PRO A 191 -12.08 30.28 0.36
C PRO A 191 -11.96 29.66 -1.04
N VAL A 192 -13.03 29.73 -1.82
CA VAL A 192 -13.13 29.08 -3.15
C VAL A 192 -12.05 29.58 -4.12
N ASP A 193 -11.73 30.86 -4.06
CA ASP A 193 -10.73 31.53 -4.88
C ASP A 193 -9.28 31.14 -4.54
N MET A 194 -9.05 30.48 -3.40
CA MET A 194 -7.73 29.96 -3.00
C MET A 194 -7.50 28.51 -3.43
N GLU A 195 -8.53 27.79 -3.89
CA GLU A 195 -8.40 26.36 -4.15
C GLU A 195 -7.64 26.08 -5.45
N LEU A 196 -7.99 26.76 -6.55
CA LEU A 196 -7.28 26.64 -7.82
C LEU A 196 -6.22 27.74 -7.92
N ASP A 197 -4.99 27.34 -8.24
CA ASP A 197 -3.88 28.27 -8.44
C ASP A 197 -3.15 28.02 -9.76
N GLU A 198 -2.25 28.94 -10.13
CA GLU A 198 -1.46 28.83 -11.34
C GLU A 198 -0.47 27.64 -11.32
N PHE A 199 -0.15 27.13 -10.13
CA PHE A 199 0.80 26.02 -9.96
C PHE A 199 0.18 24.66 -10.26
N ASP A 200 -1.15 24.54 -10.28
CA ASP A 200 -1.84 23.30 -10.63
C ASP A 200 -1.37 22.78 -12.00
N ALA A 201 -1.26 23.65 -13.01
CA ALA A 201 -0.90 23.28 -14.38
C ALA A 201 0.54 22.72 -14.53
N VAL A 202 1.47 23.15 -13.67
CA VAL A 202 2.89 22.76 -13.74
C VAL A 202 3.28 21.69 -12.72
N SER A 203 2.35 21.31 -11.85
CA SER A 203 2.59 20.34 -10.79
C SER A 203 2.34 18.89 -11.26
N ARG A 204 3.00 17.96 -10.58
CA ARG A 204 2.64 16.54 -10.63
C ARG A 204 1.52 16.29 -9.62
N HIS A 205 0.48 15.58 -10.03
CA HIS A 205 -0.65 15.23 -9.17
C HIS A 205 -0.71 13.73 -8.96
N VAL A 206 -1.14 13.32 -7.77
CA VAL A 206 -1.42 11.94 -7.41
C VAL A 206 -2.89 11.83 -7.05
N LEU A 207 -3.57 10.82 -7.58
CA LEU A 207 -4.96 10.52 -7.27
C LEU A 207 -5.07 9.08 -6.75
N ALA A 208 -5.80 8.91 -5.66
CA ALA A 208 -6.22 7.61 -5.16
C ALA A 208 -7.64 7.33 -5.62
N ARG A 209 -7.89 6.12 -6.15
CA ARG A 209 -9.21 5.67 -6.58
C ARG A 209 -9.70 4.48 -5.77
N GLY A 210 -10.95 4.55 -5.33
CA GLY A 210 -11.63 3.47 -4.63
C GLY A 210 -11.93 2.27 -5.56
N PRO A 211 -12.50 1.19 -4.99
CA PRO A 211 -12.87 -0.02 -5.74
C PRO A 211 -13.86 0.23 -6.90
N ASP A 212 -14.68 1.27 -6.78
CA ASP A 212 -15.65 1.72 -7.78
C ASP A 212 -15.06 2.71 -8.80
N GLY A 213 -13.77 3.02 -8.70
CA GLY A 213 -13.09 4.01 -9.53
C GLY A 213 -13.28 5.46 -9.09
N ALA A 214 -14.08 5.72 -8.03
CA ALA A 214 -14.30 7.06 -7.52
C ALA A 214 -13.00 7.65 -6.93
N PRO A 215 -12.74 8.97 -7.07
CA PRO A 215 -11.62 9.60 -6.39
C PRO A 215 -11.86 9.60 -4.88
N ILE A 216 -10.86 9.14 -4.12
CA ILE A 216 -10.95 9.01 -2.64
C ILE A 216 -9.85 9.77 -1.89
N GLY A 217 -8.81 10.19 -2.61
CA GLY A 217 -7.82 11.13 -2.11
C GLY A 217 -6.93 11.69 -3.21
N THR A 218 -6.23 12.77 -2.93
CA THR A 218 -5.30 13.41 -3.86
C THR A 218 -4.13 14.06 -3.13
N GLY A 219 -3.07 14.36 -3.86
CA GLY A 219 -1.93 15.16 -3.42
C GLY A 219 -1.21 15.77 -4.61
N ARG A 220 -0.46 16.84 -4.36
CA ARG A 220 0.26 17.61 -5.37
C ARG A 220 1.73 17.74 -4.99
N LEU A 221 2.61 17.65 -5.99
CA LEU A 221 4.04 17.94 -5.90
C LEU A 221 4.38 19.04 -6.91
N LEU A 222 4.87 20.18 -6.41
CA LEU A 222 5.38 21.27 -7.24
C LEU A 222 6.80 20.97 -7.75
N PRO A 223 7.24 21.59 -8.86
CA PRO A 223 8.58 21.43 -9.40
C PRO A 223 9.73 21.82 -8.44
N ASP A 224 9.46 22.62 -7.42
CA ASP A 224 10.42 23.06 -6.42
C ASP A 224 10.46 22.19 -5.15
N GLY A 225 9.67 21.11 -5.11
CA GLY A 225 9.61 20.18 -3.97
C GLY A 225 8.51 20.47 -2.95
N HIS A 226 7.67 21.49 -3.16
CA HIS A 226 6.52 21.69 -2.27
C HIS A 226 5.45 20.62 -2.48
N ILE A 227 5.12 19.91 -1.40
CA ILE A 227 4.00 18.99 -1.33
C ILE A 227 2.80 19.72 -0.73
N GLY A 228 1.65 19.62 -1.39
CA GLY A 228 0.42 20.27 -0.96
C GLY A 228 -0.83 19.58 -1.48
N ARG A 229 -1.99 20.23 -1.26
CA ARG A 229 -3.31 19.75 -1.68
C ARG A 229 -3.58 18.28 -1.31
N LEU A 230 -3.03 17.84 -0.17
CA LEU A 230 -3.22 16.48 0.33
C LEU A 230 -4.62 16.38 0.96
N ALA A 231 -5.53 15.67 0.30
CA ALA A 231 -6.91 15.50 0.75
C ALA A 231 -7.31 14.03 0.69
N VAL A 232 -8.08 13.57 1.68
CA VAL A 232 -8.68 12.23 1.73
C VAL A 232 -10.10 12.36 2.24
N LEU A 233 -11.04 11.74 1.53
CA LEU A 233 -12.45 11.72 1.94
C LEU A 233 -12.61 11.10 3.34
N PRO A 234 -13.49 11.65 4.21
CA PRO A 234 -13.63 11.21 5.60
C PRO A 234 -13.75 9.69 5.80
N GLU A 235 -14.56 9.03 4.99
CA GLU A 235 -14.81 7.59 5.02
C GLU A 235 -13.60 6.74 4.61
N TRP A 236 -12.60 7.34 3.97
CA TRP A 236 -11.34 6.70 3.55
C TRP A 236 -10.15 7.02 4.47
N ARG A 237 -10.32 7.90 5.45
CA ARG A 237 -9.31 8.19 6.47
C ARG A 237 -9.06 6.97 7.34
N GLY A 238 -7.81 6.82 7.81
CA GLY A 238 -7.39 5.66 8.61
C GLY A 238 -7.25 4.34 7.84
N LYS A 239 -7.64 4.27 6.56
CA LYS A 239 -7.49 3.08 5.69
C LYS A 239 -6.15 3.02 4.94
N GLY A 240 -5.23 3.94 5.25
CA GLY A 240 -3.89 4.02 4.65
C GLY A 240 -3.79 4.81 3.35
N VAL A 241 -4.86 5.48 2.89
CA VAL A 241 -4.87 6.31 1.67
C VAL A 241 -3.84 7.44 1.76
N GLY A 242 -3.87 8.26 2.83
CA GLY A 242 -2.92 9.36 3.00
C GLY A 242 -1.46 8.91 2.98
N GLN A 243 -1.15 7.77 3.63
CA GLN A 243 0.19 7.19 3.61
C GLN A 243 0.61 6.80 2.19
N ALA A 244 -0.29 6.19 1.42
CA ALA A 244 -0.01 5.79 0.05
C ALA A 244 0.16 6.99 -0.89
N LEU A 245 -0.59 8.08 -0.67
CA LEU A 245 -0.41 9.34 -1.40
C LEU A 245 0.97 9.95 -1.16
N ILE A 246 1.39 10.04 0.11
CA ILE A 246 2.74 10.55 0.44
C ILE A 246 3.83 9.64 -0.13
N ASP A 247 3.70 8.32 0.00
CA ASP A 247 4.64 7.38 -0.60
C ASP A 247 4.82 7.62 -2.10
N GLN A 248 3.72 7.82 -2.83
CA GLN A 248 3.78 8.08 -4.27
C GLN A 248 4.37 9.45 -4.57
N LEU A 249 4.05 10.50 -3.79
CA LEU A 249 4.66 11.83 -3.96
C LEU A 249 6.17 11.80 -3.71
N LEU A 250 6.64 10.98 -2.76
CA LEU A 250 8.06 10.77 -2.52
C LEU A 250 8.75 10.05 -3.69
N ASP A 251 8.08 9.04 -4.28
CA ASP A 251 8.58 8.34 -5.46
C ASP A 251 8.70 9.32 -6.67
N GLU A 252 7.68 10.18 -6.87
CA GLU A 252 7.68 11.20 -7.92
C GLU A 252 8.78 12.26 -7.70
N ALA A 253 8.98 12.70 -6.46
CA ALA A 253 10.06 13.62 -6.10
C ALA A 253 11.45 13.02 -6.35
N SER A 254 11.65 11.76 -5.97
CA SER A 254 12.89 11.04 -6.23
C SER A 254 13.16 10.88 -7.72
N ALA A 255 12.13 10.56 -8.52
CA ALA A 255 12.24 10.45 -9.97
C ALA A 255 12.56 11.80 -10.63
N ALA A 256 12.09 12.91 -10.06
CA ALA A 256 12.41 14.27 -10.49
C ALA A 256 13.79 14.77 -10.00
N GLY A 257 14.50 14.00 -9.16
CA GLY A 257 15.81 14.40 -8.64
C GLY A 257 15.76 15.54 -7.61
N LEU A 258 14.62 15.75 -6.97
CA LEU A 258 14.44 16.79 -5.95
C LEU A 258 15.14 16.36 -4.66
N SER A 259 16.03 17.20 -4.14
CA SER A 259 16.84 16.92 -2.93
C SER A 259 16.21 17.40 -1.63
N LEU A 260 15.26 18.35 -1.73
CA LEU A 260 14.56 18.96 -0.61
C LEU A 260 13.07 18.95 -0.91
N LEU A 261 12.30 18.50 0.07
CA LEU A 261 10.84 18.55 0.05
C LEU A 261 10.36 19.44 1.17
N VAL A 262 9.33 20.21 0.89
CA VAL A 262 8.74 21.19 1.81
C VAL A 262 7.24 20.97 1.84
N LEU A 263 6.62 21.14 3.00
CA LEU A 263 5.16 21.19 3.12
C LEU A 263 4.74 22.12 4.24
N ASN A 264 3.55 22.67 4.12
CA ASN A 264 2.87 23.37 5.21
C ASN A 264 1.88 22.40 5.84
N ALA A 265 2.23 21.80 6.97
CA ALA A 265 1.36 20.86 7.66
C ALA A 265 0.40 21.63 8.55
N GLN A 266 -0.90 21.29 8.52
CA GLN A 266 -1.79 21.60 9.63
C GLN A 266 -1.18 21.01 10.91
N ILE A 267 -1.19 21.76 12.02
CA ILE A 267 -0.51 21.33 13.27
C ILE A 267 -0.94 19.92 13.69
N GLN A 268 -2.24 19.61 13.54
CA GLN A 268 -2.83 18.31 13.88
C GLN A 268 -2.31 17.15 13.01
N ALA A 269 -1.76 17.44 11.82
CA ALA A 269 -1.19 16.49 10.88
C ALA A 269 0.34 16.40 10.96
N ALA A 270 1.02 17.19 11.78
CA ALA A 270 2.49 17.17 11.87
C ALA A 270 3.03 15.76 12.20
N ASP A 271 2.42 15.06 13.16
CA ASP A 271 2.76 13.67 13.51
C ASP A 271 2.61 12.69 12.36
N PHE A 272 1.71 12.97 11.41
CA PHE A 272 1.57 12.16 10.22
C PHE A 272 2.80 12.28 9.33
N TYR A 273 3.28 13.50 9.09
CA TYR A 273 4.45 13.76 8.25
C TYR A 273 5.78 13.39 8.90
N ARG A 274 5.93 13.53 10.23
CA ARG A 274 7.14 13.09 10.96
C ARG A 274 7.51 11.63 10.68
N ARG A 275 6.51 10.76 10.47
CA ARG A 275 6.73 9.34 10.14
C ARG A 275 7.39 9.11 8.78
N PHE A 276 7.33 10.09 7.89
CA PHE A 276 7.98 10.07 6.58
C PHE A 276 9.29 10.85 6.59
N GLY A 277 9.86 11.17 7.75
CA GLY A 277 11.14 11.87 7.84
C GLY A 277 11.06 13.38 7.64
N PHE A 278 9.87 13.97 7.63
CA PHE A 278 9.72 15.43 7.69
C PHE A 278 10.00 15.94 9.11
N ALA A 279 10.73 17.04 9.21
CA ALA A 279 11.01 17.75 10.45
C ALA A 279 10.47 19.17 10.38
N GLU A 280 10.03 19.73 11.51
CA GLU A 280 9.56 21.11 11.57
C GLU A 280 10.69 22.11 11.27
N SER A 281 10.34 23.17 10.55
CA SER A 281 11.27 24.19 10.10
C SER A 281 10.63 25.57 10.19
N GLY A 282 10.76 26.21 11.35
CA GLY A 282 10.24 27.57 11.59
C GLY A 282 9.03 27.61 12.52
N PRO A 283 8.45 28.81 12.72
CA PRO A 283 7.33 29.03 13.64
C PRO A 283 6.00 28.57 13.07
N GLU A 284 5.02 28.40 13.95
CA GLU A 284 3.61 28.24 13.57
C GLU A 284 3.08 29.52 12.91
N PHE A 285 2.20 29.36 11.93
CA PHE A 285 1.55 30.47 11.23
C PHE A 285 0.10 30.11 10.85
N LEU A 286 -0.68 31.12 10.46
CA LEU A 286 -2.05 30.92 9.99
C LEU A 286 -2.11 30.93 8.46
N GLU A 287 -2.77 29.93 7.88
CA GLU A 287 -3.06 29.84 6.46
C GLU A 287 -4.56 29.53 6.30
N ALA A 288 -5.29 30.39 5.59
CA ALA A 288 -6.76 30.34 5.52
C ALA A 288 -7.46 30.23 6.89
N GLY A 289 -6.89 30.86 7.92
CA GLY A 289 -7.41 30.81 9.30
C GLY A 289 -7.10 29.50 10.06
N ILE A 290 -6.37 28.57 9.45
CA ILE A 290 -6.00 27.28 10.05
C ILE A 290 -4.53 27.34 10.51
N PRO A 291 -4.21 26.89 11.74
CA PRO A 291 -2.83 26.79 12.21
C PRO A 291 -2.00 25.76 11.45
N HIS A 292 -0.87 26.21 10.92
CA HIS A 292 0.09 25.43 10.15
C HIS A 292 1.51 25.57 10.71
N ILE A 293 2.35 24.60 10.37
CA ILE A 293 3.80 24.63 10.60
C ILE A 293 4.51 24.10 9.35
N GLN A 294 5.56 24.79 8.93
CA GLN A 294 6.36 24.35 7.79
C GLN A 294 7.22 23.15 8.21
N MET A 295 7.26 22.12 7.37
CA MET A 295 8.10 20.94 7.58
C MET A 295 8.94 20.66 6.33
N THR A 296 10.16 20.18 6.54
CA THR A 296 11.12 19.85 5.48
C THR A 296 11.64 18.43 5.60
N ARG A 297 12.01 17.86 4.46
CA ARG A 297 12.67 16.55 4.36
C ARG A 297 13.76 16.61 3.29
N ASN A 298 14.95 16.11 3.62
CA ASN A 298 15.96 15.79 2.62
C ASN A 298 15.69 14.39 2.06
N THR A 299 15.83 14.23 0.75
CA THR A 299 15.61 12.94 0.06
C THR A 299 16.86 12.09 -0.04
#